data_AF-A0A920FW59-F1
#
_entry.id   AF-A0A920FW59-F1
#
_cell.length_a   1.000
_cell.length_b   1.000
_cell.length_c   1.000
_cell.angle_alpha   90.00
_cell.angle_beta   90.00
_cell.angle_gamma   90.00
#
_symmetry.space_group_name_H-M   'P 1'
#
loop_
_entity.id
_entity.type
_entity.pdbx_description
1 polymer ?
#
loop_
_entity_poly.entity_id
_entity_poly.type
_entity_poly.pdbx_seq_one_letter_code
_entity_poly.pdbx_strand_id
1 'polypeptide(L)'
;MYNEWDDPIKEALNKPEPKLKEVAQKTSQEKLTDIGLDNNRDHLSVGNTGLESIEQGAERIRVDDKAIINCRADLNQLVPFKYEWAWKKYLDGSANHWMPEEIAMHDDIKLWNDPKGLTEDERKIVETNLGFFSTADSLVANNLVLAVYKHITNPECRQYLLRQAFEEAIHTHAYTYCVQSLGLDESRIFNMYREIPAVATKAEWALPFTQSLGDPNFKTGTLENNQRLLRDLIAFYVVFEGIFFYVGFTQILSMGRRNKLTGVAQQFQYILRDESMHMNFGIDVINQIKLENPELWQPKFQEEMIKLVRKGVELETQYAYDTMPKPILGINASLYEEFIKFIANRRLAQIGLPEQYPGATNPFEWMSEIMDLKKEKNFFETRVTEYKTGGQLKFD
;
A
#
# COMPACT_ATOMS: atom_id res chain seq x y z
N MET A 1 18.19 -3.20 42.67
CA MET A 1 17.05 -4.06 42.35
C MET A 1 16.58 -3.65 40.97
N TYR A 2 17.06 -4.34 39.93
CA TYR A 2 16.53 -4.15 38.58
C TYR A 2 15.29 -5.02 38.46
N ASN A 3 14.16 -4.40 38.10
CA ASN A 3 12.87 -5.05 37.99
C ASN A 3 12.95 -6.31 37.11
N GLU A 4 12.40 -7.40 37.62
CA GLU A 4 12.02 -8.56 36.82
C GLU A 4 11.05 -8.06 35.74
N TRP A 5 11.55 -7.98 34.51
CA TRP A 5 10.68 -7.90 33.35
C TRP A 5 9.90 -9.22 33.29
N ASP A 6 8.58 -9.17 33.34
CA ASP A 6 7.73 -10.31 32.99
C ASP A 6 8.06 -10.69 31.55
N ASP A 7 8.83 -11.76 31.37
CA ASP A 7 9.26 -12.27 30.08
C ASP A 7 8.16 -13.18 29.50
N PRO A 8 7.34 -12.69 28.54
CA PRO A 8 6.23 -13.46 27.98
C PRO A 8 6.70 -14.65 27.12
N ILE A 9 8.00 -14.73 26.81
CA ILE A 9 8.60 -15.79 26.01
C ILE A 9 9.15 -16.90 26.91
N LYS A 10 9.47 -16.61 28.17
CA LYS A 10 10.05 -17.57 29.13
C LYS A 10 9.17 -18.80 29.35
N GLU A 11 7.85 -18.63 29.43
CA GLU A 11 6.92 -19.75 29.54
C GLU A 11 6.83 -20.56 28.23
N ALA A 12 6.95 -19.90 27.07
CA ALA A 12 6.95 -20.57 25.77
C ALA A 12 8.21 -21.42 25.55
N LEU A 13 9.38 -20.94 25.97
CA LEU A 13 10.67 -21.64 25.85
C LEU A 13 10.83 -22.80 26.84
N ASN A 14 10.11 -22.78 27.96
CA ASN A 14 10.18 -23.82 28.99
C ASN A 14 9.13 -24.94 28.80
N LYS A 15 8.41 -24.97 27.67
CA LYS A 15 7.51 -26.09 27.37
C LYS A 15 8.35 -27.36 27.14
N PRO A 16 8.04 -28.47 27.83
CA PRO A 16 8.76 -29.72 27.64
C PRO A 16 8.64 -30.19 26.19
N GLU A 17 9.75 -30.71 25.63
CA GLU A 17 9.77 -31.25 24.26
C GLU A 17 8.59 -32.21 24.05
N PRO A 18 7.85 -32.08 22.93
CA PRO A 18 6.80 -33.02 22.61
C PRO A 18 7.41 -34.42 22.50
N LYS A 19 6.95 -35.34 23.36
CA LYS A 19 7.31 -36.75 23.22
C LYS A 19 6.80 -37.22 21.86
N LEU A 20 7.71 -37.45 20.92
CA LEU A 20 7.43 -38.11 19.64
C LEU A 20 6.66 -39.40 19.95
N LYS A 21 5.36 -39.44 19.64
CA LYS A 21 4.59 -40.67 19.73
C LYS A 21 5.07 -41.56 18.58
N GLU A 22 5.75 -42.66 18.92
CA GLU A 22 5.95 -43.76 17.98
C GLU A 22 4.59 -44.16 17.40
N VAL A 23 4.44 -44.02 16.09
CA VAL A 23 3.24 -44.45 15.37
C VAL A 23 3.25 -45.97 15.32
N ALA A 24 2.74 -46.61 16.38
CA ALA A 24 2.42 -48.02 16.36
C ALA A 24 1.10 -48.22 15.62
N GLN A 25 1.14 -48.79 14.42
CA GLN A 25 -0.04 -49.33 13.74
C GLN A 25 -0.66 -50.43 14.60
N LYS A 26 -1.80 -50.15 15.26
CA LYS A 26 -2.73 -51.18 15.72
C LYS A 26 -4.18 -50.74 15.52
N THR A 27 -4.82 -51.45 14.60
CA THR A 27 -6.27 -51.62 14.48
C THR A 27 -6.86 -52.21 15.75
N SER A 28 -7.83 -51.53 16.36
CA SER A 28 -8.93 -52.17 17.11
C SER A 28 -10.01 -51.14 17.44
N GLN A 29 -11.24 -51.47 17.02
CA GLN A 29 -12.48 -50.83 17.45
C GLN A 29 -12.60 -50.92 18.98
N GLU A 30 -12.88 -49.80 19.65
CA GLU A 30 -13.65 -49.83 20.91
C GLU A 30 -14.32 -48.47 21.16
N LYS A 31 -15.63 -48.54 21.35
CA LYS A 31 -16.50 -47.43 21.78
C LYS A 31 -16.19 -47.10 23.24
N LEU A 32 -15.93 -45.84 23.54
CA LEU A 32 -16.11 -45.27 24.87
C LEU A 32 -16.82 -43.92 24.75
N THR A 33 -17.80 -43.80 25.63
CA THR A 33 -18.91 -42.86 25.72
C THR A 33 -18.51 -41.52 26.33
N ASP A 34 -19.13 -40.47 25.79
CA ASP A 34 -19.68 -39.31 26.48
C ASP A 34 -18.79 -38.62 27.54
N ILE A 35 -18.02 -37.64 27.09
CA ILE A 35 -17.62 -36.48 27.90
C ILE A 35 -18.03 -35.24 27.10
N GLY A 36 -19.15 -34.66 27.54
CA GLY A 36 -19.71 -33.35 27.21
C GLY A 36 -18.96 -32.53 26.15
N LEU A 37 -19.37 -32.69 24.90
CA LEU A 37 -19.17 -31.67 23.88
C LEU A 37 -20.15 -30.53 24.19
N ASP A 38 -19.62 -29.45 24.75
CA ASP A 38 -20.29 -28.17 24.83
C ASP A 38 -20.51 -27.66 23.39
N ASN A 39 -21.66 -28.04 22.83
CA ASN A 39 -22.13 -27.69 21.49
C ASN A 39 -22.69 -26.26 21.45
N ASN A 40 -21.89 -25.30 21.94
CA ASN A 40 -22.17 -23.87 21.80
C ASN A 40 -20.92 -23.15 21.33
N ARG A 41 -20.55 -23.42 20.08
CA ARG A 41 -19.69 -22.51 19.32
C ARG A 41 -20.54 -21.85 18.25
N ASP A 42 -21.12 -20.71 18.60
CA ASP A 42 -21.36 -19.65 17.62
C ASP A 42 -19.98 -19.24 17.06
N HIS A 43 -19.50 -20.00 16.09
CA HIS A 43 -18.23 -19.80 15.44
C HIS A 43 -18.34 -18.65 14.44
N LEU A 44 -18.20 -17.42 14.93
CA LEU A 44 -17.72 -16.31 14.11
C LEU A 44 -16.38 -16.75 13.50
N SER A 45 -16.35 -17.02 12.19
CA SER A 45 -15.25 -17.74 11.55
C SER A 45 -14.06 -16.83 11.23
N VAL A 46 -13.33 -16.42 12.27
CA VAL A 46 -12.10 -15.63 12.15
C VAL A 46 -10.99 -16.51 11.52
N GLY A 47 -10.19 -15.92 10.62
CA GLY A 47 -9.03 -16.60 10.03
C GLY A 47 -7.84 -16.70 10.99
N ASN A 48 -6.87 -17.52 10.60
CA ASN A 48 -5.59 -17.65 11.30
C ASN A 48 -4.79 -16.36 11.19
N THR A 49 -3.88 -16.18 12.15
CA THR A 49 -3.02 -14.99 12.28
C THR A 49 -1.56 -15.30 11.95
N GLY A 50 -1.15 -16.57 12.01
CA GLY A 50 0.24 -17.03 11.97
C GLY A 50 0.83 -17.26 13.36
N LEU A 51 0.08 -16.95 14.44
CA LEU A 51 0.50 -17.11 15.83
C LEU A 51 -0.09 -18.36 16.49
N GLU A 52 -0.80 -19.19 15.73
CA GLU A 52 -1.41 -20.42 16.23
C GLU A 52 -0.34 -21.41 16.72
N SER A 53 -0.70 -22.27 17.68
CA SER A 53 0.21 -23.30 18.18
C SER A 53 0.50 -24.33 17.09
N ILE A 54 1.77 -24.76 16.99
CA ILE A 54 2.19 -25.78 16.02
C ILE A 54 1.50 -27.11 16.34
N GLU A 55 0.73 -27.61 15.38
CA GLU A 55 0.13 -28.95 15.44
C GLU A 55 1.08 -29.99 14.83
N GLN A 56 1.65 -30.86 15.68
CA GLN A 56 2.52 -31.93 15.20
C GLN A 56 1.71 -33.03 14.50
N GLY A 57 2.11 -33.36 13.27
CA GLY A 57 1.45 -34.39 12.45
C GLY A 57 0.30 -33.87 11.58
N ALA A 58 0.09 -32.55 11.52
CA ALA A 58 -0.89 -31.94 10.62
C ALA A 58 -0.60 -32.24 9.14
N GLU A 59 -1.65 -32.28 8.32
CA GLU A 59 -1.50 -32.46 6.87
C GLU A 59 -0.78 -31.27 6.21
N ARG A 60 -0.16 -31.52 5.05
CA ARG A 60 0.42 -30.46 4.22
C ARG A 60 -0.70 -29.58 3.65
N ILE A 61 -0.44 -28.27 3.56
CA ILE A 61 -1.35 -27.29 2.98
C ILE A 61 -1.55 -27.58 1.49
N ARG A 62 -2.81 -27.53 1.05
CA ARG A 62 -3.20 -27.59 -0.37
C ARG A 62 -3.54 -26.17 -0.85
N VAL A 63 -3.46 -25.95 -2.16
CA VAL A 63 -3.76 -24.64 -2.77
C VAL A 63 -5.17 -24.17 -2.38
N ASP A 64 -6.15 -25.06 -2.40
CA ASP A 64 -7.56 -24.72 -2.13
C ASP A 64 -7.83 -24.32 -0.67
N ASP A 65 -6.93 -24.63 0.26
CA ASP A 65 -7.07 -24.27 1.68
C ASP A 65 -6.80 -22.76 1.93
N LYS A 66 -6.18 -22.07 0.96
CA LYS A 66 -5.75 -20.67 1.10
C LYS A 66 -6.86 -19.70 0.69
N ALA A 67 -7.01 -18.58 1.40
CA ALA A 67 -7.93 -17.49 1.07
C ALA A 67 -7.28 -16.13 1.37
N ILE A 68 -7.72 -15.03 0.74
CA ILE A 68 -7.15 -13.70 1.03
C ILE A 68 -7.49 -13.24 2.46
N ILE A 69 -8.72 -13.49 2.90
CA ILE A 69 -9.23 -13.17 4.24
C ILE A 69 -9.86 -14.42 4.86
N ASN A 70 -9.92 -14.49 6.19
CA ASN A 70 -10.54 -15.60 6.93
C ASN A 70 -9.98 -17.00 6.61
N CYS A 71 -8.76 -17.07 6.10
CA CYS A 71 -8.06 -18.32 5.77
C CYS A 71 -7.72 -19.11 7.04
N ARG A 72 -7.81 -20.43 6.97
CA ARG A 72 -7.50 -21.35 8.08
C ARG A 72 -6.27 -22.24 7.83
N ALA A 73 -5.62 -22.08 6.68
CA ALA A 73 -4.34 -22.71 6.43
C ALA A 73 -3.25 -22.10 7.34
N ASP A 74 -2.16 -22.82 7.52
CA ASP A 74 -0.99 -22.30 8.24
C ASP A 74 -0.32 -21.17 7.44
N LEU A 75 -0.40 -19.95 7.96
CA LEU A 75 0.09 -18.75 7.30
C LEU A 75 1.61 -18.61 7.33
N ASN A 76 2.32 -19.48 8.07
CA ASN A 76 3.78 -19.47 8.12
C ASN A 76 4.41 -20.23 6.93
N GLN A 77 3.62 -21.02 6.20
CA GLN A 77 4.07 -21.74 5.00
C GLN A 77 3.73 -20.98 3.73
N LEU A 78 4.76 -20.49 3.06
CA LEU A 78 4.61 -19.74 1.82
C LEU A 78 4.03 -20.58 0.67
N VAL A 79 4.45 -21.84 0.57
CA VAL A 79 4.07 -22.76 -0.51
C VAL A 79 2.99 -23.77 -0.06
N PRO A 80 2.15 -24.27 -0.98
CA PRO A 80 2.07 -23.93 -2.41
C PRO A 80 1.46 -22.55 -2.66
N PHE A 81 1.82 -21.88 -3.76
CA PHE A 81 1.24 -20.60 -4.14
C PHE A 81 -0.19 -20.77 -4.67
N LYS A 82 -1.14 -19.95 -4.20
CA LYS A 82 -2.48 -19.83 -4.79
C LYS A 82 -2.57 -18.56 -5.64
N TYR A 83 -2.10 -17.44 -5.10
CA TYR A 83 -2.14 -16.15 -5.78
C TYR A 83 -0.79 -15.83 -6.43
N GLU A 84 -0.50 -16.50 -7.55
CA GLU A 84 0.74 -16.28 -8.30
C GLU A 84 0.94 -14.81 -8.72
N TRP A 85 -0.16 -14.07 -8.92
CA TRP A 85 -0.11 -12.64 -9.21
C TRP A 85 0.52 -11.85 -8.05
N ALA A 86 0.28 -12.21 -6.80
CA ALA A 86 0.86 -11.53 -5.64
C ALA A 86 2.37 -11.81 -5.56
N TRP A 87 2.77 -13.06 -5.77
CA TRP A 87 4.17 -13.46 -5.84
C TRP A 87 4.92 -12.77 -6.98
N LYS A 88 4.30 -12.69 -8.16
CA LYS A 88 4.87 -11.96 -9.30
C LYS A 88 5.09 -10.49 -8.97
N LYS A 89 4.11 -9.81 -8.36
CA LYS A 89 4.29 -8.41 -7.96
C LYS A 89 5.41 -8.24 -6.93
N TYR A 90 5.60 -9.20 -6.03
CA TYR A 90 6.72 -9.18 -5.09
C TYR A 90 8.08 -9.25 -5.81
N LEU A 91 8.21 -10.13 -6.80
CA LEU A 91 9.42 -10.23 -7.62
C LEU A 91 9.66 -8.95 -8.44
N ASP A 92 8.61 -8.43 -9.08
CA ASP A 92 8.68 -7.22 -9.89
C ASP A 92 9.06 -5.99 -9.04
N GLY A 93 8.47 -5.84 -7.84
CA GLY A 93 8.83 -4.80 -6.87
C GLY A 93 10.27 -4.95 -6.36
N SER A 94 10.71 -6.18 -6.08
CA SER A 94 12.10 -6.45 -5.68
C SER A 94 13.10 -6.08 -6.78
N ALA A 95 12.77 -6.34 -8.05
CA ALA A 95 13.60 -5.95 -9.20
C ALA A 95 13.65 -4.43 -9.43
N ASN A 96 12.71 -3.68 -8.84
CA ASN A 96 12.61 -2.23 -8.91
C ASN A 96 13.44 -1.50 -7.84
N HIS A 97 14.24 -2.18 -7.03
CA HIS A 97 15.02 -1.51 -5.97
C HIS A 97 15.82 -0.29 -6.46
N TRP A 98 15.75 0.79 -5.68
CA TRP A 98 16.44 2.05 -5.87
C TRP A 98 16.68 2.69 -4.50
N MET A 99 17.62 3.63 -4.43
CA MET A 99 17.87 4.44 -3.23
C MET A 99 17.93 5.94 -3.61
N PRO A 100 17.36 6.84 -2.80
CA PRO A 100 17.29 8.28 -3.13
C PRO A 100 18.66 8.92 -3.36
N GLU A 101 19.67 8.52 -2.60
CA GLU A 101 21.01 9.11 -2.65
C GLU A 101 21.78 8.77 -3.94
N GLU A 102 21.27 7.85 -4.74
CA GLU A 102 21.83 7.54 -6.07
C GLU A 102 21.48 8.63 -7.10
N ILE A 103 20.58 9.55 -6.76
CA ILE A 103 20.05 10.58 -7.66
C ILE A 103 20.70 11.92 -7.33
N ALA A 104 21.40 12.49 -8.31
CA ALA A 104 22.13 13.74 -8.13
C ALA A 104 21.20 14.95 -7.94
N MET A 105 21.42 15.73 -6.87
CA MET A 105 20.62 16.90 -6.52
C MET A 105 21.31 18.25 -6.83
N HIS A 106 22.50 18.25 -7.42
CA HIS A 106 23.30 19.46 -7.62
C HIS A 106 22.58 20.57 -8.40
N ASP A 107 21.94 20.22 -9.53
CA ASP A 107 21.28 21.21 -10.38
C ASP A 107 19.98 21.72 -9.75
N ASP A 108 19.29 20.85 -9.00
CA ASP A 108 18.11 21.20 -8.21
C ASP A 108 18.47 22.20 -7.10
N ILE A 109 19.57 21.98 -6.39
CA ILE A 109 20.10 22.90 -5.37
C ILE A 109 20.44 24.26 -5.98
N LYS A 110 21.12 24.25 -7.13
CA LYS A 110 21.47 25.49 -7.84
C LYS A 110 20.23 26.26 -8.28
N LEU A 111 19.25 25.57 -8.86
CA LEU A 111 17.98 26.16 -9.30
C LEU A 111 17.18 26.71 -8.12
N TRP A 112 17.13 25.97 -7.00
CA TRP A 112 16.40 26.38 -5.81
C TRP A 112 17.01 27.60 -5.14
N ASN A 113 18.34 27.73 -5.14
CA ASN A 113 19.03 28.88 -4.55
C ASN A 113 19.08 30.11 -5.47
N ASP A 114 18.79 29.97 -6.76
CA ASP A 114 18.66 31.11 -7.67
C ASP A 114 17.32 31.84 -7.45
N PRO A 115 17.32 33.14 -7.07
CA PRO A 115 16.09 33.92 -6.93
C PRO A 115 15.25 34.00 -8.22
N LYS A 116 15.84 33.72 -9.39
CA LYS A 116 15.17 33.69 -10.70
C LYS A 116 14.90 32.27 -11.21
N GLY A 117 15.32 31.23 -10.51
CA GLY A 117 15.15 29.84 -10.93
C GLY A 117 13.69 29.38 -10.90
N LEU A 118 12.99 29.73 -9.81
CA LEU A 118 11.59 29.40 -9.58
C LEU A 118 10.80 30.63 -9.13
N THR A 119 9.59 30.76 -9.65
CA THR A 119 8.60 31.72 -9.15
C THR A 119 8.12 31.33 -7.74
N GLU A 120 7.53 32.28 -7.01
CA GLU A 120 6.94 32.01 -5.70
C GLU A 120 5.84 30.93 -5.77
N ASP A 121 5.00 30.96 -6.81
CA ASP A 121 3.96 29.95 -7.03
C ASP A 121 4.57 28.57 -7.30
N GLU A 122 5.65 28.47 -8.09
CA GLU A 122 6.36 27.20 -8.30
C GLU A 122 6.97 26.65 -7.00
N ARG A 123 7.57 27.51 -6.16
CA ARG A 123 8.13 27.12 -4.85
C ARG A 123 7.04 26.63 -3.91
N LYS A 124 5.92 27.36 -3.84
CA LYS A 124 4.77 26.98 -3.01
C LYS A 124 4.24 25.60 -3.40
N ILE A 125 4.12 25.32 -4.71
CA ILE A 125 3.70 24.01 -5.20
C ILE A 125 4.66 22.92 -4.71
N VAL A 126 5.97 23.11 -4.88
CA VAL A 126 6.99 22.12 -4.46
C VAL A 126 6.96 21.88 -2.96
N GLU A 127 6.95 22.94 -2.14
CA GLU A 127 6.93 22.81 -0.68
C GLU A 127 5.66 22.15 -0.17
N THR A 128 4.49 22.55 -0.69
CA THR A 128 3.19 21.98 -0.28
C THR A 128 3.07 20.52 -0.69
N ASN A 129 3.64 20.16 -1.84
CA ASN A 129 3.69 18.80 -2.32
C ASN A 129 4.59 17.92 -1.43
N LEU A 130 5.82 18.39 -1.16
CA LEU A 130 6.75 17.70 -0.24
C LEU A 130 6.16 17.57 1.17
N GLY A 131 5.49 18.61 1.69
CA GLY A 131 4.88 18.56 3.01
C GLY A 131 3.68 17.62 3.11
N PHE A 132 2.97 17.38 2.01
CA PHE A 132 1.98 16.31 1.94
C PHE A 132 2.65 14.95 1.94
N PHE A 133 3.51 14.68 0.97
CA PHE A 133 4.09 13.35 0.76
C PHE A 133 5.02 12.89 1.88
N SER A 134 5.76 13.80 2.53
CA SER A 134 6.70 13.46 3.62
C SER A 134 6.03 12.78 4.82
N THR A 135 4.73 12.96 4.98
CA THR A 135 3.94 12.30 6.03
C THR A 135 2.91 11.31 5.47
N ALA A 136 2.47 11.48 4.23
CA ALA A 136 1.48 10.62 3.61
C ALA A 136 1.96 9.17 3.47
N ASP A 137 3.19 8.93 3.01
CA ASP A 137 3.72 7.57 2.84
C ASP A 137 3.97 6.89 4.20
N SER A 138 4.26 7.68 5.25
CA SER A 138 4.26 7.17 6.63
C SER A 138 2.86 6.74 7.11
N LEU A 139 1.79 7.43 6.70
CA LEU A 139 0.41 7.00 7.00
C LEU A 139 0.07 5.69 6.28
N VAL A 140 0.49 5.55 5.02
CA VAL A 140 0.33 4.29 4.25
C VAL A 140 1.12 3.16 4.93
N ALA A 141 2.41 3.34 5.20
CA ALA A 141 3.26 2.35 5.87
C ALA A 141 2.67 1.88 7.21
N ASN A 142 2.23 2.84 8.05
CA ASN A 142 1.59 2.53 9.32
C ASN A 142 0.29 1.76 9.13
N ASN A 143 -0.54 2.13 8.14
CA ASN A 143 -1.75 1.38 7.82
C ASN A 143 -1.45 -0.06 7.35
N LEU A 144 -0.43 -0.26 6.52
CA LEU A 144 -0.04 -1.58 6.05
C LEU A 144 0.38 -2.47 7.21
N VAL A 145 1.28 -1.98 8.07
CA VAL A 145 1.90 -2.77 9.15
C VAL A 145 0.96 -2.96 10.34
N LEU A 146 0.29 -1.90 10.79
CA LEU A 146 -0.51 -1.92 12.03
C LEU A 146 -1.93 -2.41 11.82
N ALA A 147 -2.43 -2.37 10.58
CA ALA A 147 -3.83 -2.63 10.26
C ALA A 147 -3.98 -3.74 9.21
N VAL A 148 -3.55 -3.50 7.97
CA VAL A 148 -3.88 -4.39 6.84
C VAL A 148 -3.24 -5.77 6.95
N TYR A 149 -1.94 -5.84 7.26
CA TYR A 149 -1.17 -7.09 7.26
C TYR A 149 -1.79 -8.19 8.13
N LYS A 150 -2.31 -7.80 9.29
CA LYS A 150 -2.97 -8.72 10.23
C LYS A 150 -4.16 -9.43 9.59
N HIS A 151 -4.98 -8.70 8.83
CA HIS A 151 -6.26 -9.17 8.32
C HIS A 151 -6.19 -9.80 6.92
N ILE A 152 -5.08 -9.58 6.20
CA ILE A 152 -4.75 -10.37 5.01
C ILE A 152 -4.14 -11.69 5.46
N THR A 153 -4.94 -12.75 5.40
CA THR A 153 -4.60 -14.09 5.90
C THR A 153 -4.03 -14.97 4.78
N ASN A 154 -3.09 -14.44 4.00
CA ASN A 154 -2.43 -15.17 2.92
C ASN A 154 -0.93 -14.85 2.87
N PRO A 155 -0.03 -15.86 2.84
CA PRO A 155 1.40 -15.64 2.96
C PRO A 155 2.03 -14.94 1.74
N GLU A 156 1.63 -15.26 0.51
CA GLU A 156 2.17 -14.60 -0.69
C GLU A 156 1.72 -13.14 -0.82
N CYS A 157 0.49 -12.81 -0.42
CA CYS A 157 0.04 -11.42 -0.29
C CYS A 157 0.80 -10.69 0.83
N ARG A 158 0.99 -11.34 1.98
CA ARG A 158 1.80 -10.79 3.09
C ARG A 158 3.24 -10.51 2.64
N GLN A 159 3.83 -11.39 1.84
CA GLN A 159 5.16 -11.17 1.28
C GLN A 159 5.23 -9.89 0.44
N TYR A 160 4.21 -9.61 -0.38
CA TYR A 160 4.14 -8.35 -1.12
C TYR A 160 3.95 -7.15 -0.19
N LEU A 161 3.08 -7.25 0.83
CA LEU A 161 2.87 -6.18 1.80
C LEU A 161 4.17 -5.79 2.54
N LEU A 162 5.05 -6.75 2.83
CA LEU A 162 6.38 -6.46 3.39
C LEU A 162 7.24 -5.65 2.40
N ARG A 163 7.19 -5.99 1.11
CA ARG A 163 7.91 -5.25 0.07
C ARG A 163 7.36 -3.83 -0.07
N GLN A 164 6.04 -3.70 -0.16
CA GLN A 164 5.36 -2.40 -0.25
C GLN A 164 5.70 -1.53 0.96
N ALA A 165 5.56 -2.04 2.20
CA ALA A 165 5.89 -1.27 3.40
C ALA A 165 7.36 -0.81 3.43
N PHE A 166 8.28 -1.60 2.86
CA PHE A 166 9.67 -1.17 2.69
C PHE A 166 9.83 -0.11 1.60
N GLU A 167 9.08 -0.18 0.50
CA GLU A 167 9.02 0.87 -0.52
C GLU A 167 8.51 2.19 0.07
N GLU A 168 7.47 2.19 0.91
CA GLU A 168 6.99 3.40 1.62
C GLU A 168 8.09 4.06 2.48
N ALA A 169 8.97 3.23 3.09
CA ALA A 169 10.11 3.72 3.84
C ALA A 169 11.17 4.35 2.93
N ILE A 170 11.41 3.78 1.75
CA ILE A 170 12.27 4.38 0.72
C ILE A 170 11.66 5.70 0.23
N HIS A 171 10.35 5.79 0.04
CA HIS A 171 9.69 7.02 -0.41
C HIS A 171 9.80 8.12 0.65
N THR A 172 9.54 7.79 1.92
CA THR A 172 9.74 8.72 3.05
C THR A 172 11.20 9.22 3.11
N HIS A 173 12.15 8.32 2.87
CA HIS A 173 13.56 8.68 2.75
C HIS A 173 13.82 9.62 1.56
N ALA A 174 13.21 9.38 0.40
CA ALA A 174 13.35 10.22 -0.78
C ALA A 174 12.88 11.66 -0.53
N TYR A 175 11.72 11.86 0.10
CA TYR A 175 11.27 13.22 0.43
C TYR A 175 12.19 13.88 1.45
N THR A 176 12.67 13.13 2.45
CA THR A 176 13.65 13.64 3.42
C THR A 176 14.93 14.11 2.70
N TYR A 177 15.45 13.29 1.79
CA TYR A 177 16.62 13.62 0.99
C TYR A 177 16.42 14.87 0.12
N CYS A 178 15.24 15.01 -0.50
CA CYS A 178 14.85 16.22 -1.24
C CYS A 178 14.83 17.46 -0.34
N VAL A 179 14.13 17.37 0.80
CA VAL A 179 13.98 18.47 1.77
C VAL A 179 15.34 18.95 2.28
N GLN A 180 16.21 18.01 2.66
CA GLN A 180 17.56 18.28 3.14
C GLN A 180 18.45 18.88 2.05
N SER A 181 18.44 18.29 0.85
CA SER A 181 19.24 18.77 -0.27
C SER A 181 18.88 20.21 -0.64
N LEU A 182 17.59 20.53 -0.72
CA LEU A 182 17.10 21.88 -1.05
C LEU A 182 17.26 22.89 0.10
N GLY A 183 17.73 22.46 1.27
CA GLY A 183 17.92 23.34 2.44
C GLY A 183 16.60 23.86 3.01
N LEU A 184 15.52 23.08 2.91
CA LEU A 184 14.22 23.43 3.47
C LEU A 184 14.21 23.18 4.98
N ASP A 185 13.36 23.91 5.70
CA ASP A 185 13.09 23.63 7.11
C ASP A 185 12.33 22.31 7.26
N GLU A 186 13.04 21.25 7.65
CA GLU A 186 12.49 19.91 7.87
C GLU A 186 11.30 19.94 8.81
N SER A 187 11.40 20.68 9.92
CA SER A 187 10.35 20.74 10.94
C SER A 187 9.09 21.36 10.37
N ARG A 188 9.21 22.43 9.59
CA ARG A 188 8.07 23.07 8.92
C ARG A 188 7.46 22.12 7.88
N ILE A 189 8.26 21.55 6.98
CA ILE A 189 7.75 20.71 5.88
C ILE A 189 7.01 19.49 6.44
N PHE A 190 7.61 18.76 7.39
CA PHE A 190 6.98 17.60 8.00
C PHE A 190 5.78 17.95 8.89
N ASN A 191 5.68 19.20 9.35
CA ASN A 191 4.55 19.67 10.14
C ASN A 191 3.39 20.21 9.29
N MET A 192 3.54 20.35 7.97
CA MET A 192 2.51 20.97 7.12
C MET A 192 1.15 20.27 7.21
N TYR A 193 1.11 18.95 7.42
CA TYR A 193 -0.15 18.22 7.62
C TYR A 193 -0.91 18.59 8.90
N ARG A 194 -0.29 19.36 9.82
CA ARG A 194 -0.93 19.93 11.02
C ARG A 194 -1.13 21.45 10.94
N GLU A 195 -0.59 22.11 9.92
CA GLU A 195 -0.59 23.58 9.79
C GLU A 195 -1.39 24.07 8.58
N ILE A 196 -1.39 23.31 7.48
CA ILE A 196 -1.98 23.71 6.20
C ILE A 196 -3.26 22.89 5.98
N PRO A 197 -4.46 23.53 5.97
CA PRO A 197 -5.73 22.82 5.81
C PRO A 197 -5.76 21.90 4.59
N ALA A 198 -5.22 22.34 3.45
CA ALA A 198 -5.14 21.56 2.22
C ALA A 198 -4.45 20.21 2.41
N VAL A 199 -3.41 20.15 3.24
CA VAL A 199 -2.66 18.93 3.55
C VAL A 199 -3.35 18.14 4.67
N ALA A 200 -3.79 18.84 5.72
CA ALA A 200 -4.39 18.27 6.92
C ALA A 200 -5.66 17.48 6.61
N THR A 201 -6.58 18.03 5.82
CA THR A 201 -7.90 17.42 5.58
C THR A 201 -7.79 16.03 4.93
N LYS A 202 -6.77 15.80 4.09
CA LYS A 202 -6.53 14.48 3.47
C LYS A 202 -6.03 13.46 4.49
N ALA A 203 -5.13 13.87 5.38
CA ALA A 203 -4.66 13.02 6.48
C ALA A 203 -5.77 12.72 7.50
N GLU A 204 -6.54 13.75 7.89
CA GLU A 204 -7.71 13.61 8.77
C GLU A 204 -8.79 12.69 8.19
N TRP A 205 -8.96 12.71 6.86
CA TRP A 205 -9.86 11.79 6.19
C TRP A 205 -9.35 10.35 6.20
N ALA A 206 -8.05 10.12 6.08
CA ALA A 206 -7.46 8.79 6.02
C ALA A 206 -7.34 8.09 7.38
N LEU A 207 -7.02 8.85 8.44
CA LEU A 207 -6.76 8.31 9.79
C LEU A 207 -7.88 7.42 10.36
N PRO A 208 -9.19 7.74 10.22
CA PRO A 208 -10.27 6.88 10.67
C PRO A 208 -10.25 5.46 10.07
N PHE A 209 -9.76 5.28 8.85
CA PHE A 209 -9.66 3.95 8.22
C PHE A 209 -8.52 3.13 8.84
N THR A 210 -7.39 3.75 9.17
CA THR A 210 -6.32 3.08 9.92
C THR A 210 -6.75 2.74 11.34
N GLN A 211 -7.38 3.68 12.04
CA GLN A 211 -7.94 3.46 13.38
C GLN A 211 -8.98 2.35 13.37
N SER A 212 -9.74 2.25 12.28
CA SER A 212 -10.76 1.25 12.09
C SER A 212 -10.20 -0.18 12.12
N LEU A 213 -9.15 -0.47 11.37
CA LEU A 213 -8.52 -1.80 11.35
C LEU A 213 -7.50 -2.03 12.47
N GLY A 214 -6.94 -0.94 13.01
CA GLY A 214 -6.00 -0.96 14.14
C GLY A 214 -6.67 -1.17 15.50
N ASP A 215 -8.01 -1.13 15.58
CA ASP A 215 -8.77 -1.51 16.78
C ASP A 215 -8.38 -2.94 17.21
N PRO A 216 -7.83 -3.15 18.42
CA PRO A 216 -7.45 -4.46 18.91
C PRO A 216 -8.59 -5.49 18.91
N ASN A 217 -9.83 -5.02 19.00
CA ASN A 217 -11.04 -5.84 19.02
C ASN A 217 -11.58 -6.15 17.62
N PHE A 218 -11.10 -5.47 16.58
CA PHE A 218 -11.55 -5.72 15.22
C PHE A 218 -11.07 -7.11 14.73
N LYS A 219 -12.01 -7.88 14.20
CA LYS A 219 -11.80 -9.22 13.63
C LYS A 219 -12.68 -9.40 12.41
N THR A 220 -12.11 -9.89 11.32
CA THR A 220 -12.87 -10.36 10.15
C THR A 220 -13.66 -11.63 10.50
N GLY A 221 -14.60 -12.03 9.64
CA GLY A 221 -15.41 -13.25 9.81
C GLY A 221 -16.92 -13.01 9.92
N THR A 222 -17.36 -11.75 9.94
CA THR A 222 -18.77 -11.37 9.67
C THR A 222 -18.86 -10.55 8.40
N LEU A 223 -20.06 -10.47 7.81
CA LEU A 223 -20.34 -9.64 6.64
C LEU A 223 -19.92 -8.18 6.89
N GLU A 224 -20.31 -7.62 8.03
CA GLU A 224 -20.06 -6.23 8.39
C GLU A 224 -18.57 -5.93 8.55
N ASN A 225 -17.83 -6.81 9.24
CA ASN A 225 -16.40 -6.61 9.47
C ASN A 225 -15.58 -6.89 8.21
N ASN A 226 -16.00 -7.82 7.36
CA ASN A 226 -15.36 -8.05 6.07
C ASN A 226 -15.61 -6.85 5.12
N GLN A 227 -16.82 -6.27 5.11
CA GLN A 227 -17.09 -5.02 4.40
C GLN A 227 -16.29 -3.84 4.95
N ARG A 228 -16.09 -3.78 6.28
CA ARG A 228 -15.23 -2.78 6.91
C ARG A 228 -13.79 -2.87 6.43
N LEU A 229 -13.18 -4.07 6.42
CA LEU A 229 -11.86 -4.28 5.81
C LEU A 229 -11.83 -3.85 4.34
N LEU A 230 -12.82 -4.27 3.56
CA LEU A 230 -12.87 -3.97 2.12
C LEU A 230 -12.98 -2.46 1.85
N ARG A 231 -13.77 -1.73 2.66
CA ARG A 231 -13.86 -0.26 2.61
C ARG A 231 -12.50 0.38 2.86
N ASP A 232 -11.80 -0.07 3.89
CA ASP A 232 -10.55 0.54 4.33
C ASP A 232 -9.43 0.25 3.30
N LEU A 233 -9.44 -0.93 2.66
CA LEU A 233 -8.58 -1.22 1.50
C LEU A 233 -8.86 -0.28 0.32
N ILE A 234 -10.13 -0.01 0.00
CA ILE A 234 -10.50 0.94 -1.06
C ILE A 234 -10.10 2.38 -0.66
N ALA A 235 -10.23 2.77 0.60
CA ALA A 235 -9.82 4.08 1.06
C ALA A 235 -8.31 4.33 0.83
N PHE A 236 -7.46 3.35 1.15
CA PHE A 236 -6.00 3.48 0.96
C PHE A 236 -5.58 3.26 -0.49
N TYR A 237 -5.80 2.07 -1.06
CA TYR A 237 -5.26 1.74 -2.39
C TYR A 237 -5.94 2.51 -3.53
N VAL A 238 -7.26 2.71 -3.45
CA VAL A 238 -8.02 3.33 -4.55
C VAL A 238 -8.05 4.86 -4.43
N VAL A 239 -8.22 5.40 -3.23
CA VAL A 239 -8.32 6.86 -3.04
C VAL A 239 -6.98 7.47 -2.64
N PHE A 240 -6.33 6.99 -1.59
CA PHE A 240 -5.10 7.61 -1.09
C PHE A 240 -3.94 7.44 -2.08
N GLU A 241 -3.54 6.21 -2.37
CA GLU A 241 -2.47 5.91 -3.35
C GLU A 241 -2.97 6.13 -4.79
N GLY A 242 -4.22 5.73 -5.08
CA GLY A 242 -4.76 5.73 -6.44
C GLY A 242 -5.25 7.08 -6.98
N ILE A 243 -5.58 8.06 -6.13
CA ILE A 243 -6.06 9.40 -6.52
C ILE A 243 -5.17 10.50 -5.95
N PHE A 244 -4.97 10.54 -4.62
CA PHE A 244 -4.24 11.66 -3.98
C PHE A 244 -2.78 11.75 -4.45
N PHE A 245 -2.09 10.61 -4.54
CA PHE A 245 -0.69 10.60 -4.94
C PHE A 245 -0.50 10.97 -6.41
N TYR A 246 -1.39 10.49 -7.30
CA TYR A 246 -1.27 10.76 -8.73
C TYR A 246 -1.34 12.25 -9.08
N VAL A 247 -2.16 13.04 -8.37
CA VAL A 247 -2.20 14.50 -8.53
C VAL A 247 -0.91 15.14 -8.04
N GLY A 248 -0.42 14.72 -6.88
CA GLY A 248 0.86 15.18 -6.36
C GLY A 248 2.02 14.89 -7.32
N PHE A 249 2.05 13.71 -7.94
CA PHE A 249 3.07 13.35 -8.93
C PHE A 249 3.03 14.25 -10.15
N THR A 250 1.84 14.51 -10.71
CA THR A 250 1.70 15.39 -11.88
C THR A 250 2.26 16.80 -11.66
N GLN A 251 2.14 17.35 -10.45
CA GLN A 251 2.67 18.69 -10.13
C GLN A 251 4.20 18.75 -10.24
N ILE A 252 4.90 17.79 -9.62
CA ILE A 252 6.36 17.72 -9.63
C ILE A 252 6.89 17.27 -11.00
N LEU A 253 6.27 16.27 -11.62
CA LEU A 253 6.70 15.79 -12.94
C LEU A 253 6.50 16.85 -14.03
N SER A 254 5.51 17.74 -13.89
CA SER A 254 5.36 18.91 -14.77
C SER A 254 6.54 19.90 -14.64
N MET A 255 7.13 20.05 -13.44
CA MET A 255 8.38 20.80 -13.28
C MET A 255 9.53 20.11 -14.03
N GLY A 256 9.67 18.79 -13.84
CA GLY A 256 10.71 17.99 -14.49
C GLY A 256 10.66 18.06 -16.02
N ARG A 257 9.46 18.04 -16.61
CA ARG A 257 9.25 18.21 -18.06
C ARG A 257 9.70 19.55 -18.60
N ARG A 258 9.77 20.57 -17.74
CA ARG A 258 10.29 21.91 -18.07
C ARG A 258 11.76 22.05 -17.69
N ASN A 259 12.45 20.93 -17.45
CA ASN A 259 13.85 20.86 -17.02
C ASN A 259 14.11 21.64 -15.72
N LYS A 260 13.14 21.61 -14.80
CA LYS A 260 13.23 22.21 -13.47
C LYS A 260 13.12 21.11 -12.42
N LEU A 261 14.00 21.17 -11.41
CA LEU A 261 14.05 20.20 -10.31
C LEU A 261 14.11 18.75 -10.82
N THR A 262 15.07 18.47 -11.71
CA THR A 262 15.17 17.18 -12.40
C THR A 262 15.54 16.04 -11.47
N GLY A 263 16.29 16.28 -10.39
CA GLY A 263 16.61 15.30 -9.36
C GLY A 263 15.39 14.94 -8.52
N VAL A 264 14.60 15.93 -8.09
CA VAL A 264 13.32 15.70 -7.41
C VAL A 264 12.35 14.97 -8.34
N ALA A 265 12.23 15.42 -9.60
CA ALA A 265 11.35 14.79 -10.57
C ALA A 265 11.74 13.33 -10.86
N GLN A 266 13.04 13.02 -10.93
CA GLN A 266 13.51 11.64 -11.11
C GLN A 266 13.14 10.75 -9.92
N GLN A 267 13.29 11.23 -8.68
CA GLN A 267 12.83 10.51 -7.49
C GLN A 267 11.32 10.23 -7.56
N PHE A 268 10.52 11.23 -7.92
CA PHE A 268 9.08 11.08 -8.11
C PHE A 268 8.72 10.10 -9.25
N GLN A 269 9.55 9.94 -10.27
CA GLN A 269 9.36 8.91 -11.28
C GLN A 269 9.57 7.50 -10.71
N TYR A 270 10.53 7.30 -9.81
CA TYR A 270 10.71 6.02 -9.14
C TYR A 270 9.53 5.72 -8.22
N ILE A 271 9.13 6.68 -7.39
CA ILE A 271 7.96 6.56 -6.51
C ILE A 271 6.71 6.23 -7.32
N LEU A 272 6.42 6.96 -8.41
CA LEU A 272 5.28 6.67 -9.29
C LEU A 272 5.28 5.24 -9.87
N ARG A 273 6.46 4.66 -10.12
CA ARG A 273 6.55 3.26 -10.58
C ARG A 273 6.10 2.30 -9.50
N ASP A 274 6.58 2.52 -8.29
CA ASP A 274 6.30 1.68 -7.14
C ASP A 274 4.81 1.82 -6.78
N GLU A 275 4.27 3.04 -6.75
CA GLU A 275 2.83 3.31 -6.55
C GLU A 275 1.92 2.69 -7.61
N SER A 276 2.38 2.60 -8.87
CA SER A 276 1.63 1.86 -9.89
C SER A 276 1.48 0.38 -9.51
N MET A 277 2.53 -0.22 -8.94
CA MET A 277 2.51 -1.59 -8.46
C MET A 277 1.66 -1.74 -7.20
N HIS A 278 1.79 -0.82 -6.23
CA HIS A 278 1.00 -0.80 -5.00
C HIS A 278 -0.50 -0.76 -5.30
N MET A 279 -0.92 0.19 -6.12
CA MET A 279 -2.31 0.30 -6.58
C MET A 279 -2.76 -0.96 -7.31
N ASN A 280 -1.96 -1.51 -8.24
CA ASN A 280 -2.34 -2.73 -8.96
C ASN A 280 -2.48 -3.94 -8.02
N PHE A 281 -1.63 -4.06 -6.99
CA PHE A 281 -1.77 -5.06 -5.93
C PHE A 281 -3.07 -4.86 -5.15
N GLY A 282 -3.36 -3.63 -4.71
CA GLY A 282 -4.60 -3.31 -4.01
C GLY A 282 -5.85 -3.66 -4.81
N ILE A 283 -5.88 -3.33 -6.10
CA ILE A 283 -6.98 -3.68 -7.01
C ILE A 283 -7.15 -5.20 -7.10
N ASP A 284 -6.07 -5.96 -7.25
CA ASP A 284 -6.12 -7.41 -7.33
C ASP A 284 -6.62 -8.02 -6.01
N VAL A 285 -6.14 -7.53 -4.85
CA VAL A 285 -6.63 -7.94 -3.51
C VAL A 285 -8.12 -7.64 -3.36
N ILE A 286 -8.57 -6.42 -3.68
CA ILE A 286 -9.98 -6.00 -3.58
C ILE A 286 -10.87 -6.90 -4.45
N ASN A 287 -10.47 -7.12 -5.71
CA ASN A 287 -11.23 -7.97 -6.63
C ASN A 287 -11.22 -9.44 -6.23
N GLN A 288 -10.11 -9.94 -5.70
CA GLN A 288 -10.02 -11.32 -5.21
C GLN A 288 -10.88 -11.53 -3.96
N ILE A 289 -10.90 -10.57 -3.02
CA ILE A 289 -11.82 -10.61 -1.86
C ILE A 289 -13.27 -10.65 -2.33
N LYS A 290 -13.66 -9.81 -3.29
CA LYS A 290 -15.01 -9.80 -3.88
C LYS A 290 -15.35 -11.12 -4.57
N LEU A 291 -14.39 -11.73 -5.25
CA LEU A 291 -14.59 -13.00 -5.95
C LEU A 291 -14.83 -14.15 -4.97
N GLU A 292 -14.04 -14.20 -3.88
CA GLU A 292 -14.13 -15.24 -2.85
C GLU A 292 -15.30 -15.03 -1.88
N ASN A 293 -15.79 -13.81 -1.75
CA ASN A 293 -16.83 -13.40 -0.81
C ASN A 293 -17.86 -12.50 -1.56
N PRO A 294 -18.62 -13.05 -2.52
CA PRO A 294 -19.52 -12.27 -3.38
C PRO A 294 -20.61 -11.52 -2.61
N GLU A 295 -21.01 -12.02 -1.44
CA GLU A 295 -21.97 -11.39 -0.54
C GLU A 295 -21.49 -10.05 0.04
N LEU A 296 -20.19 -9.75 0.02
CA LEU A 296 -19.68 -8.44 0.45
C LEU A 296 -20.05 -7.32 -0.54
N TRP A 297 -20.17 -7.63 -1.83
CA TRP A 297 -20.28 -6.65 -2.90
C TRP A 297 -21.73 -6.29 -3.29
N GLN A 298 -22.58 -6.12 -2.28
CA GLN A 298 -23.99 -5.78 -2.47
C GLN A 298 -24.19 -4.35 -3.02
N PRO A 299 -25.31 -4.06 -3.72
CA PRO A 299 -25.57 -2.73 -4.29
C PRO A 299 -25.42 -1.58 -3.28
N LYS A 300 -25.89 -1.76 -2.05
CA LYS A 300 -25.75 -0.76 -0.98
C LYS A 300 -24.28 -0.45 -0.66
N PHE A 301 -23.42 -1.47 -0.64
CA PHE A 301 -22.00 -1.30 -0.39
C PHE A 301 -21.29 -0.67 -1.61
N GLN A 302 -21.69 -1.02 -2.82
CA GLN A 302 -21.20 -0.38 -4.05
C GLN A 302 -21.50 1.13 -4.06
N GLU A 303 -22.72 1.53 -3.71
CA GLU A 303 -23.10 2.95 -3.57
C GLU A 303 -22.26 3.67 -2.51
N GLU A 304 -21.93 2.99 -1.42
CA GLU A 304 -21.05 3.51 -0.37
C GLU A 304 -19.64 3.74 -0.90
N MET A 305 -19.07 2.78 -1.65
CA MET A 305 -17.73 2.92 -2.24
C MET A 305 -17.70 4.02 -3.31
N ILE A 306 -18.77 4.20 -4.09
CA ILE A 306 -18.90 5.34 -5.01
C ILE A 306 -18.84 6.66 -4.24
N LYS A 307 -19.58 6.79 -3.12
CA LYS A 307 -19.55 8.00 -2.29
C LYS A 307 -18.17 8.25 -1.69
N LEU A 308 -17.48 7.19 -1.26
CA LEU A 308 -16.12 7.25 -0.75
C LEU A 308 -15.15 7.83 -1.79
N VAL A 309 -15.17 7.30 -3.02
CA VAL A 309 -14.33 7.79 -4.12
C VAL A 309 -14.69 9.23 -4.50
N ARG A 310 -15.98 9.57 -4.58
CA ARG A 310 -16.42 10.94 -4.84
C ARG A 310 -15.93 11.92 -3.78
N LYS A 311 -15.94 11.51 -2.51
CA LYS A 311 -15.37 12.33 -1.43
C LYS A 311 -13.87 12.54 -1.62
N GLY A 312 -13.13 11.51 -2.02
CA GLY A 312 -11.73 11.64 -2.41
C GLY A 312 -11.53 12.67 -3.52
N VAL A 313 -12.32 12.62 -4.59
CA VAL A 313 -12.27 13.60 -5.68
C VAL A 313 -12.51 15.03 -5.19
N GLU A 314 -13.49 15.25 -4.32
CA GLU A 314 -13.75 16.58 -3.74
C GLU A 314 -12.55 17.10 -2.96
N LEU A 315 -11.96 16.28 -2.09
CA LEU A 315 -10.81 16.64 -1.26
C LEU A 315 -9.58 16.96 -2.11
N GLU A 316 -9.30 16.12 -3.11
CA GLU A 316 -8.14 16.31 -3.98
C GLU A 316 -8.32 17.52 -4.91
N THR A 317 -9.56 17.79 -5.34
CA THR A 317 -9.87 19.00 -6.10
C THR A 317 -9.58 20.23 -5.27
N GLN A 318 -10.03 20.26 -4.01
CA GLN A 318 -9.74 21.38 -3.10
C GLN A 318 -8.23 21.54 -2.89
N TYR A 319 -7.49 20.46 -2.67
CA TYR A 319 -6.04 20.48 -2.55
C TYR A 319 -5.36 21.10 -3.80
N ALA A 320 -5.84 20.76 -5.00
CA ALA A 320 -5.32 21.34 -6.23
C ALA A 320 -5.54 22.86 -6.32
N TYR A 321 -6.73 23.36 -5.93
CA TYR A 321 -7.00 24.81 -5.89
C TYR A 321 -6.18 25.53 -4.82
N ASP A 322 -6.00 24.93 -3.64
CA ASP A 322 -5.24 25.54 -2.54
C ASP A 322 -3.72 25.61 -2.83
N THR A 323 -3.22 24.57 -3.51
CA THR A 323 -1.82 24.46 -3.92
C THR A 323 -1.52 25.34 -5.13
N MET A 324 -2.49 25.56 -6.02
CA MET A 324 -2.36 26.38 -7.24
C MET A 324 -3.42 27.48 -7.32
N PRO A 325 -3.38 28.49 -6.43
CA PRO A 325 -4.32 29.61 -6.47
C PRO A 325 -4.14 30.47 -7.73
N LYS A 326 -2.96 30.39 -8.36
CA LYS A 326 -2.65 30.99 -9.66
C LYS A 326 -2.14 29.91 -10.62
N PRO A 327 -2.45 30.00 -11.92
CA PRO A 327 -1.89 29.09 -12.91
C PRO A 327 -0.39 29.32 -13.06
N ILE A 328 0.36 28.24 -13.29
CA ILE A 328 1.75 28.31 -13.75
C ILE A 328 1.85 27.75 -15.18
N LEU A 329 3.02 27.88 -15.81
CA LEU A 329 3.19 27.41 -17.18
C LEU A 329 2.87 25.91 -17.31
N GLY A 330 1.83 25.59 -18.09
CA GLY A 330 1.44 24.22 -18.45
C GLY A 330 0.49 23.52 -17.47
N ILE A 331 0.22 24.08 -16.29
CA ILE A 331 -0.70 23.47 -15.31
C ILE A 331 -1.53 24.51 -14.55
N ASN A 332 -2.76 24.15 -14.19
CA ASN A 332 -3.65 24.96 -13.35
C ASN A 332 -4.69 24.06 -12.66
N ALA A 333 -5.33 24.56 -11.61
CA ALA A 333 -6.28 23.78 -10.81
C ALA A 333 -7.46 23.20 -11.62
N SER A 334 -7.96 23.88 -12.65
CA SER A 334 -9.05 23.37 -13.49
C SER A 334 -8.62 22.15 -14.32
N LEU A 335 -7.38 22.13 -14.85
CA LEU A 335 -6.83 20.95 -15.51
C LEU A 335 -6.68 19.77 -14.53
N TYR A 336 -6.28 20.04 -13.28
CA TYR A 336 -6.22 19.00 -12.26
C TYR A 336 -7.59 18.45 -11.89
N GLU A 337 -8.61 19.30 -11.77
CA GLU A 337 -9.98 18.86 -11.50
C GLU A 337 -10.47 17.87 -12.58
N GLU A 338 -10.19 18.15 -13.86
CA GLU A 338 -10.51 17.24 -14.95
C GLU A 338 -9.72 15.92 -14.86
N PHE A 339 -8.40 16.01 -14.61
CA PHE A 339 -7.54 14.85 -14.44
C PHE A 339 -7.95 13.95 -13.27
N ILE A 340 -8.33 14.53 -12.13
CA ILE A 340 -8.82 13.81 -10.94
C ILE A 340 -10.08 13.02 -11.29
N LYS A 341 -11.03 13.63 -11.99
CA LYS A 341 -12.27 12.97 -12.44
C LYS A 341 -11.96 11.82 -13.40
N PHE A 342 -11.03 12.02 -14.33
CA PHE A 342 -10.56 10.97 -15.24
C PHE A 342 -9.93 9.79 -14.49
N ILE A 343 -9.02 10.05 -13.55
CA ILE A 343 -8.41 8.99 -12.73
C ILE A 343 -9.48 8.27 -11.91
N ALA A 344 -10.38 9.01 -11.25
CA ALA A 344 -11.42 8.41 -10.42
C ALA A 344 -12.30 7.43 -11.21
N ASN A 345 -12.71 7.80 -12.43
CA ASN A 345 -13.43 6.88 -13.33
C ASN A 345 -12.63 5.61 -13.63
N ARG A 346 -11.33 5.72 -13.88
CA ARG A 346 -10.47 4.55 -14.09
C ARG A 346 -10.41 3.66 -12.86
N ARG A 347 -10.24 4.24 -11.65
CA ARG A 347 -10.20 3.46 -10.41
C ARG A 347 -11.52 2.75 -10.14
N LEU A 348 -12.64 3.42 -10.33
CA LEU A 348 -13.98 2.84 -10.20
C LEU A 348 -14.15 1.67 -11.17
N ALA A 349 -13.79 1.84 -12.43
CA ALA A 349 -13.86 0.76 -13.42
C ALA A 349 -12.99 -0.45 -13.04
N GLN A 350 -11.78 -0.22 -12.51
CA GLN A 350 -10.87 -1.29 -12.06
C GLN A 350 -11.44 -2.16 -10.93
N ILE A 351 -12.36 -1.62 -10.11
CA ILE A 351 -13.08 -2.36 -9.07
C ILE A 351 -14.53 -2.68 -9.47
N GLY A 352 -14.88 -2.57 -10.76
CA GLY A 352 -16.19 -2.96 -11.29
C GLY A 352 -17.34 -2.04 -10.89
N LEU A 353 -17.07 -0.76 -10.63
CA LEU A 353 -18.07 0.27 -10.38
C LEU A 353 -18.30 1.14 -11.62
N PRO A 354 -19.51 1.67 -11.82
CA PRO A 354 -19.84 2.51 -12.96
C PRO A 354 -19.11 3.85 -12.91
N GLU A 355 -18.87 4.40 -14.10
CA GLU A 355 -18.34 5.74 -14.30
C GLU A 355 -19.18 6.80 -13.56
N GLN A 356 -18.51 7.78 -12.93
CA GLN A 356 -19.18 8.84 -12.15
C GLN A 356 -19.04 10.23 -12.77
N TYR A 357 -18.07 10.41 -13.68
CA TYR A 357 -17.76 11.69 -14.30
C TYR A 357 -17.74 11.56 -15.83
N PRO A 358 -18.91 11.40 -16.48
CA PRO A 358 -18.99 11.21 -17.93
C PRO A 358 -18.33 12.36 -18.68
N GLY A 359 -17.45 12.01 -19.63
CA GLY A 359 -16.74 12.97 -20.49
C GLY A 359 -15.47 13.57 -19.88
N ALA A 360 -15.05 13.15 -18.68
CA ALA A 360 -13.75 13.53 -18.14
C ALA A 360 -12.61 12.97 -19.00
N THR A 361 -11.69 13.83 -19.45
CA THR A 361 -10.55 13.44 -20.29
C THR A 361 -9.22 13.49 -19.53
N ASN A 362 -8.14 12.96 -20.11
CA ASN A 362 -6.81 13.09 -19.54
C ASN A 362 -6.11 14.35 -20.10
N PRO A 363 -6.07 15.49 -19.39
CA PRO A 363 -5.36 16.67 -19.86
C PRO A 363 -3.83 16.52 -19.81
N PHE A 364 -3.33 15.47 -19.15
CA PHE A 364 -1.90 15.17 -19.00
C PHE A 364 -1.56 13.85 -19.69
N GLU A 365 -1.75 13.76 -21.02
CA GLU A 365 -1.47 12.54 -21.81
C GLU A 365 -0.04 12.02 -21.62
N TRP A 366 0.91 12.92 -21.38
CA TRP A 366 2.30 12.59 -21.07
C TRP A 366 2.48 11.78 -19.77
N MET A 367 1.53 11.80 -18.83
CA MET A 367 1.55 10.90 -17.67
C MET A 367 1.37 9.45 -18.10
N SER A 368 0.51 9.20 -19.08
CA SER A 368 0.33 7.85 -19.66
C SER A 368 1.61 7.41 -20.34
N GLU A 369 2.28 8.29 -21.08
CA GLU A 369 3.58 8.00 -21.69
C GLU A 369 4.65 7.62 -20.65
N ILE A 370 4.75 8.35 -19.53
CA ILE A 370 5.72 8.02 -18.46
C ILE A 370 5.43 6.65 -17.82
N MET A 371 4.15 6.30 -17.67
CA MET A 371 3.74 4.99 -17.16
C MET A 371 3.99 3.87 -18.19
N ASP A 372 3.76 4.12 -19.48
CA ASP A 372 3.86 3.12 -20.55
C ASP A 372 5.30 2.94 -21.08
N LEU A 373 6.14 3.98 -21.09
CA LEU A 373 7.56 3.92 -21.49
C LEU A 373 8.36 2.90 -20.66
N LYS A 374 7.91 2.60 -19.43
CA LYS A 374 8.50 1.59 -18.55
C LYS A 374 8.15 0.15 -18.92
N LYS A 375 7.07 -0.10 -19.69
CA LYS A 375 6.76 -1.45 -20.20
C LYS A 375 7.70 -1.87 -21.33
N GLU A 376 8.22 -0.92 -22.11
CA GLU A 376 9.08 -1.23 -23.27
C GLU A 376 10.58 -1.13 -23.01
N LYS A 377 11.02 -0.44 -21.95
CA LYS A 377 12.46 -0.25 -21.67
C LYS A 377 12.78 -0.48 -20.19
N ASN A 378 13.62 -1.49 -19.94
CA ASN A 378 14.56 -1.50 -18.83
C ASN A 378 15.48 -0.26 -18.98
N PHE A 379 15.01 0.90 -18.53
CA PHE A 379 15.66 2.20 -18.71
C PHE A 379 16.98 2.33 -17.90
N PHE A 380 17.44 1.25 -17.24
CA PHE A 380 18.59 1.22 -16.34
C PHE A 380 19.71 0.26 -16.75
N GLU A 381 19.78 -0.20 -18.00
CA GLU A 381 20.98 -0.88 -18.54
C GLU A 381 22.19 0.08 -18.73
N THR A 382 22.33 1.07 -17.85
CA THR A 382 23.58 1.80 -17.64
C THR A 382 23.98 1.72 -16.17
N ARG A 383 24.01 0.51 -15.60
CA ARG A 383 24.96 0.18 -14.55
C ARG A 383 25.98 -0.78 -15.12
N VAL A 384 27.25 -0.39 -14.99
CA VAL A 384 28.43 -1.19 -15.34
C VAL A 384 28.25 -2.60 -14.79
N THR A 385 28.25 -3.57 -15.70
CA THR A 385 28.26 -5.01 -15.42
C THR A 385 29.48 -5.37 -14.59
N GLU A 386 29.26 -5.67 -13.31
CA GLU A 386 30.05 -6.53 -12.40
C GLU A 386 29.38 -6.35 -11.02
N TYR A 387 28.39 -7.15 -10.63
CA TYR A 387 28.55 -8.47 -10.04
C TYR A 387 27.27 -9.28 -10.30
N LYS A 388 27.33 -10.22 -11.25
CA LYS A 388 26.42 -11.38 -11.28
C LYS A 388 27.16 -12.52 -10.58
N THR A 389 26.96 -12.67 -9.27
CA THR A 389 27.27 -13.94 -8.58
C THR A 389 26.11 -14.89 -8.87
N GLY A 390 26.45 -15.98 -9.55
CA GLY A 390 25.52 -16.92 -10.14
C GLY A 390 24.98 -17.96 -9.16
N GLY A 391 23.91 -18.62 -9.60
CA GLY A 391 23.33 -19.77 -8.91
C GLY A 391 21.84 -19.91 -9.16
N GLN A 392 21.42 -20.19 -10.40
CA GLN A 392 20.10 -20.77 -10.63
C GLN A 392 20.12 -22.20 -10.09
N LEU A 393 19.46 -22.44 -8.96
CA LEU A 393 19.08 -23.78 -8.55
C LEU A 393 17.77 -24.14 -9.26
N LYS A 394 17.80 -25.22 -10.05
CA LYS A 394 16.60 -25.93 -10.48
C LYS A 394 16.25 -26.95 -9.41
N PHE A 395 14.99 -26.98 -9.00
CA PHE A 395 14.45 -28.08 -8.20
C PHE A 395 13.72 -29.03 -9.15
N ASP A 396 14.05 -30.32 -9.06
CA ASP A 396 13.35 -31.43 -9.72
C ASP A 396 12.03 -31.77 -9.00
#